data_AF-A0AAV1I2B6-F1
#
_entry.id   AF-A0AAV1I2B6-F1
#
_cell.length_a   1.000
_cell.length_b   1.000
_cell.length_c   1.000
_cell.angle_alpha   90.00
_cell.angle_beta   90.00
_cell.angle_gamma   90.00
#
_symmetry.space_group_name_H-M   'P 1'
#
loop_
_entity.id
_entity.type
_entity.pdbx_description
1 polymer ?
#
loop_
_entity_poly.entity_id
_entity_poly.type
_entity_poly.pdbx_seq_one_letter_code
_entity_poly.pdbx_strand_id
1 'polypeptide(L)'
;MAPVPSKPVELLSCARAWERLDKLLNELLLVCEVSKVTSYAELKTFLYDFGARSCGAIARSALHMSLSGKGGPPRDLVGPWLPRRPMLQAALKLPAEALLSPETDLFIEQACLAVGGWCQDMCLNRARQRRRHRRAIEDWFHLSEHVISADGSPGFQDWLHSPASPWHWPPEQEGPLMCWVEKECAHVLLQHLVQGFELELYAPEEFCMMFWYCDYLYGIVQQNAQRLLRFASADALHSPSRPHSASGKPLASGKHRKADRQRKHILLSGLADTDLLAAECQVKHAQLHRQLCQSHMRLAAGLSRGGYLGTLPSLFNTEEERFQQRFAALSVLFRPKPLTHAQYCTSMDMTGKHATDILRLALEGFSQSRGILTSLALAAASKAPKTSIEGSSISAEELQGLDKMAAQNVIASKVMLNSMLRENTGGATVSKASGLEERARWP
;
A
#
# COMPACT_ATOMS: atom_id res chain seq x y z
N MET A 1 -0.03 45.52 -24.30
CA MET A 1 1.10 44.80 -23.68
C MET A 1 0.75 43.33 -23.62
N ALA A 2 1.65 42.43 -24.04
CA ALA A 2 1.39 40.99 -23.89
C ALA A 2 1.34 40.64 -22.38
N PRO A 3 0.38 39.82 -21.93
CA PRO A 3 0.14 39.57 -20.49
C PRO A 3 1.20 38.67 -19.82
N VAL A 4 2.26 38.26 -20.52
CA VAL A 4 3.27 37.32 -20.02
C VAL A 4 4.67 37.82 -20.42
N PRO A 5 5.68 37.74 -19.52
CA PRO A 5 7.07 38.06 -19.86
C PRO A 5 7.56 37.23 -21.05
N SER A 6 8.44 37.80 -21.89
CA SER A 6 9.08 37.07 -22.98
C SER A 6 9.93 35.92 -22.43
N LYS A 7 9.78 34.73 -23.02
CA LYS A 7 10.57 33.54 -22.68
C LYS A 7 11.45 33.17 -23.87
N PRO A 8 12.72 32.78 -23.64
CA PRO A 8 13.56 32.26 -24.71
C PRO A 8 12.94 30.97 -25.28
N VAL A 9 12.95 30.84 -26.60
CA VAL A 9 12.46 29.63 -27.29
C VAL A 9 13.61 28.65 -27.40
N GLU A 10 13.56 27.57 -26.64
CA GLU A 10 14.48 26.44 -26.80
C GLU A 10 13.99 25.55 -27.95
N LEU A 11 14.69 25.59 -29.07
CA LEU A 11 14.43 24.67 -30.19
C LEU A 11 14.99 23.29 -29.87
N LEU A 12 14.16 22.26 -30.02
CA LEU A 12 14.61 20.88 -29.91
C LEU A 12 15.33 20.44 -31.18
N SER A 13 16.47 19.77 -31.01
CA SER A 13 17.10 19.01 -32.09
C SER A 13 16.17 17.91 -32.61
N CYS A 14 16.27 17.57 -33.90
CA CYS A 14 15.48 16.51 -34.52
C CYS A 14 15.58 15.16 -33.78
N ALA A 15 16.78 14.74 -33.37
CA ALA A 15 16.98 13.48 -32.63
C ALA A 15 16.17 13.43 -31.31
N ARG A 16 16.30 14.46 -30.47
CA ARG A 16 15.53 14.58 -29.21
C ARG A 16 14.03 14.67 -29.43
N ALA A 17 13.58 15.21 -30.56
CA ALA A 17 12.15 15.25 -30.88
C ALA A 17 11.62 13.84 -31.17
N TRP A 18 12.36 13.03 -31.94
CA TRP A 18 12.02 11.63 -32.19
C TRP A 18 12.05 10.78 -30.92
N GLU A 19 13.05 10.93 -30.06
CA GLU A 19 13.11 10.24 -28.76
C GLU A 19 11.90 10.56 -27.88
N ARG A 20 11.47 11.84 -27.86
CA ARG A 20 10.26 12.25 -27.13
C ARG A 20 8.99 11.64 -27.72
N LEU A 21 8.90 11.56 -29.04
CA LEU A 21 7.75 10.96 -29.70
C LEU A 21 7.68 9.45 -29.45
N ASP A 22 8.80 8.74 -29.57
CA ASP A 22 8.88 7.31 -29.28
C ASP A 22 8.50 7.02 -27.82
N LYS A 23 9.06 7.78 -26.87
CA LYS A 23 8.66 7.68 -25.46
C LYS A 23 7.17 7.90 -25.27
N LEU A 24 6.59 8.94 -25.90
CA LEU A 24 5.16 9.22 -25.80
C LEU A 24 4.30 8.08 -26.38
N LEU A 25 4.67 7.52 -27.52
CA LEU A 25 3.94 6.40 -28.13
C LEU A 25 3.97 5.18 -27.22
N ASN A 26 5.12 4.84 -26.64
CA ASN A 26 5.25 3.75 -25.67
C ASN A 26 4.40 3.98 -24.41
N GLU A 27 4.38 5.22 -23.90
CA GLU A 27 3.51 5.57 -22.77
C GLU A 27 2.01 5.48 -23.12
N LEU A 28 1.61 5.83 -24.34
CA LEU A 28 0.22 5.71 -24.80
C LEU A 28 -0.19 4.25 -25.03
N LEU A 29 0.71 3.41 -25.55
CA LEU A 29 0.49 1.97 -25.64
C LEU A 29 0.26 1.36 -24.25
N LEU A 30 1.02 1.80 -23.24
CA LEU A 30 0.79 1.40 -21.85
C LEU A 30 -0.59 1.83 -21.34
N VAL A 31 -1.08 3.02 -21.73
CA VAL A 31 -2.44 3.44 -21.37
C VAL A 31 -3.49 2.49 -21.96
N CYS A 32 -3.30 2.01 -23.19
CA CYS A 32 -4.21 1.06 -23.82
C CYS A 32 -4.28 -0.29 -23.08
N GLU A 33 -3.26 -0.67 -22.32
CA GLU A 33 -3.27 -1.89 -21.49
C GLU A 33 -4.31 -1.86 -20.38
N VAL A 34 -4.82 -0.68 -20.01
CA VAL A 34 -5.97 -0.57 -19.10
C VAL A 34 -7.16 -1.38 -19.64
N SER A 35 -7.27 -1.54 -20.96
CA SER A 35 -8.33 -2.31 -21.61
C SER A 35 -8.28 -3.83 -21.39
N LYS A 36 -7.32 -4.31 -20.63
CA LYS A 36 -7.21 -5.73 -20.24
C LYS A 36 -7.63 -5.97 -18.78
N VAL A 37 -7.89 -4.91 -18.03
CA VAL A 37 -8.17 -4.95 -16.58
C VAL A 37 -9.62 -5.35 -16.31
N THR A 38 -9.86 -6.53 -15.75
CA THR A 38 -11.22 -7.05 -15.53
C THR A 38 -11.70 -6.91 -14.10
N SER A 39 -10.78 -6.72 -13.15
CA SER A 39 -11.07 -6.71 -11.71
C SER A 39 -10.50 -5.47 -10.99
N TYR A 40 -11.05 -5.19 -9.80
CA TYR A 40 -10.52 -4.12 -8.95
C TYR A 40 -9.07 -4.35 -8.53
N ALA A 41 -8.70 -5.60 -8.24
CA ALA A 41 -7.34 -5.94 -7.83
C ALA A 41 -6.32 -5.66 -8.94
N GLU A 42 -6.65 -6.03 -10.17
CA GLU A 42 -5.83 -5.70 -11.34
C GLU A 42 -5.77 -4.21 -11.61
N LEU A 43 -6.90 -3.50 -11.51
CA LEU A 43 -6.94 -2.05 -11.70
C LEU A 43 -6.02 -1.36 -10.69
N LYS A 44 -6.09 -1.82 -9.44
CA LYS A 44 -5.24 -1.32 -8.37
C LYS A 44 -3.76 -1.52 -8.71
N THR A 45 -3.34 -2.74 -9.06
CA THR A 45 -1.96 -3.04 -9.47
C THR A 45 -1.52 -2.19 -10.65
N PHE A 46 -2.30 -2.14 -11.73
CA PHE A 46 -2.01 -1.35 -12.92
C PHE A 46 -1.79 0.13 -12.58
N LEU A 47 -2.64 0.72 -11.72
CA LEU A 47 -2.53 2.12 -11.34
C LEU A 47 -1.35 2.40 -10.41
N TYR A 48 -0.99 1.48 -9.51
CA TYR A 48 0.25 1.60 -8.73
C TYR A 48 1.48 1.63 -9.64
N ASP A 49 1.57 0.70 -10.58
CA ASP A 49 2.68 0.60 -11.53
C ASP A 49 2.74 1.83 -12.45
N PHE A 50 1.61 2.23 -13.02
CA PHE A 50 1.52 3.43 -13.86
C PHE A 50 1.86 4.69 -13.07
N GLY A 51 1.34 4.81 -11.85
CA GLY A 51 1.55 5.97 -10.98
C GLY A 51 3.00 6.13 -10.52
N ALA A 52 3.74 5.03 -10.38
CA ALA A 52 5.16 5.02 -10.05
C ALA A 52 6.07 5.36 -11.25
N ARG A 53 5.60 5.17 -12.48
CA ARG A 53 6.35 5.50 -13.70
C ARG A 53 6.39 7.02 -13.95
N SER A 54 7.46 7.49 -14.59
CA SER A 54 7.66 8.89 -15.00
C SER A 54 6.92 9.26 -16.29
N CYS A 55 5.66 8.82 -16.42
CA CYS A 55 4.81 9.09 -17.57
C CYS A 55 4.56 10.60 -17.75
N GLY A 56 4.56 11.05 -19.00
CA GLY A 56 4.29 12.43 -19.40
C GLY A 56 2.83 12.85 -19.19
N ALA A 57 2.58 14.16 -19.31
CA ALA A 57 1.25 14.73 -19.09
C ALA A 57 0.19 14.18 -20.06
N ILE A 58 0.56 13.92 -21.32
CA ILE A 58 -0.37 13.43 -22.34
C ILE A 58 -0.87 12.02 -21.99
N ALA A 59 0.03 11.08 -21.67
CA ALA A 59 -0.35 9.73 -21.27
C ALA A 59 -1.20 9.73 -20.00
N ARG A 60 -0.83 10.55 -19.00
CA ARG A 60 -1.61 10.75 -17.77
C ARG A 60 -3.02 11.27 -18.03
N SER A 61 -3.16 12.26 -18.92
CA SER A 61 -4.46 12.79 -19.34
C SER A 61 -5.27 11.76 -20.13
N ALA A 62 -4.63 11.00 -21.02
CA ALA A 62 -5.28 9.93 -21.77
C ALA A 62 -5.83 8.83 -20.86
N LEU A 63 -5.06 8.39 -19.86
CA LEU A 63 -5.52 7.43 -18.87
C LEU A 63 -6.67 8.00 -18.04
N HIS A 64 -6.53 9.25 -17.57
CA HIS A 64 -7.58 9.91 -16.81
C HIS A 64 -8.90 9.99 -17.60
N MET A 65 -8.85 10.32 -18.90
CA MET A 65 -10.04 10.31 -19.77
C MET A 65 -10.64 8.91 -19.93
N SER A 66 -9.78 7.90 -20.10
CA SER A 66 -10.18 6.50 -20.24
C SER A 66 -10.89 5.98 -18.98
N LEU A 67 -10.41 6.33 -17.80
CA LEU A 67 -11.02 5.98 -16.51
C LEU A 67 -12.28 6.80 -16.23
N SER A 68 -12.28 8.10 -16.54
CA SER A 68 -13.41 8.98 -16.21
C SER A 68 -14.61 8.82 -17.14
N GLY A 69 -14.43 8.23 -18.32
CA GLY A 69 -15.45 8.19 -19.39
C GLY A 69 -15.83 9.57 -19.95
N LYS A 70 -15.16 10.65 -19.51
CA LYS A 70 -15.39 12.02 -19.96
C LYS A 70 -14.57 12.27 -21.23
N GLY A 71 -15.24 12.26 -22.38
CA GLY A 71 -14.66 12.67 -23.68
C GLY A 71 -14.49 11.58 -24.75
N GLY A 72 -15.08 10.38 -24.59
CA GLY A 72 -15.05 9.31 -25.61
C GLY A 72 -16.36 9.19 -26.43
N PRO A 73 -16.33 8.55 -27.62
CA PRO A 73 -17.48 8.37 -28.53
C PRO A 73 -18.55 7.40 -27.92
N PRO A 74 -19.71 7.13 -28.56
CA PRO A 74 -20.93 6.71 -27.88
C PRO A 74 -20.74 5.40 -27.09
N ARG A 75 -21.54 5.28 -26.03
CA ARG A 75 -21.59 4.34 -24.89
C ARG A 75 -21.09 2.89 -25.06
N ASP A 76 -20.81 2.41 -26.27
CA ASP A 76 -20.46 1.03 -26.60
C ASP A 76 -18.94 0.76 -26.70
N LEU A 77 -18.10 1.80 -26.71
CA LEU A 77 -16.62 1.68 -26.58
C LEU A 77 -16.11 2.00 -25.16
N VAL A 78 -17.03 2.32 -24.24
CA VAL A 78 -16.73 2.60 -22.83
C VAL A 78 -16.59 1.27 -22.11
N GLY A 79 -15.42 0.66 -22.19
CA GLY A 79 -15.12 -0.54 -21.41
C GLY A 79 -15.20 -0.29 -19.89
N PRO A 80 -15.20 -1.36 -19.09
CA PRO A 80 -15.50 -1.40 -17.64
C PRO A 80 -14.46 -0.70 -16.72
N TRP A 81 -13.61 0.18 -17.25
CA TRP A 81 -12.38 0.65 -16.56
C TRP A 81 -12.62 1.67 -15.43
N LEU A 82 -13.84 2.17 -15.29
CA LEU A 82 -14.24 2.86 -14.06
C LEU A 82 -14.65 1.79 -13.04
N PRO A 83 -14.18 1.86 -11.78
CA PRO A 83 -14.68 1.01 -10.71
C PRO A 83 -16.17 1.29 -10.50
N ARG A 84 -17.00 0.50 -11.20
CA ARG A 84 -18.45 0.52 -11.12
C ARG A 84 -18.92 -0.53 -10.14
N ARG A 85 -20.20 -0.43 -9.80
CA ARG A 85 -20.91 -1.34 -8.90
C ARG A 85 -20.55 -2.83 -9.09
N PRO A 86 -20.57 -3.41 -10.31
CA PRO A 86 -20.28 -4.84 -10.48
C PRO A 86 -18.83 -5.20 -10.11
N MET A 87 -17.88 -4.33 -10.41
CA MET A 87 -16.46 -4.54 -10.10
C MET A 87 -16.22 -4.51 -8.59
N LEU A 88 -16.81 -3.55 -7.87
CA LEU A 88 -16.69 -3.49 -6.41
C LEU A 88 -17.50 -4.58 -5.71
N GLN A 89 -18.69 -4.92 -6.20
CA GLN A 89 -19.46 -6.06 -5.68
C GLN A 89 -18.66 -7.36 -5.81
N ALA A 90 -18.00 -7.60 -6.96
CA ALA A 90 -17.13 -8.76 -7.13
C ALA A 90 -15.93 -8.71 -6.17
N ALA A 91 -15.26 -7.56 -6.02
CA ALA A 91 -14.13 -7.40 -5.11
C ALA A 91 -14.50 -7.61 -3.62
N LEU A 92 -15.71 -7.23 -3.25
CA LEU A 92 -16.28 -7.39 -1.90
C LEU A 92 -17.04 -8.72 -1.72
N LYS A 93 -17.11 -9.54 -2.77
CA LYS A 93 -17.87 -10.80 -2.82
C LYS A 93 -19.34 -10.63 -2.44
N LEU A 94 -19.94 -9.54 -2.88
CA LEU A 94 -21.36 -9.24 -2.73
C LEU A 94 -22.16 -9.82 -3.91
N PRO A 95 -23.44 -10.16 -3.71
CA PRO A 95 -24.30 -10.62 -4.80
C PRO A 95 -24.50 -9.51 -5.84
N ALA A 96 -24.49 -9.87 -7.12
CA ALA A 96 -24.57 -8.93 -8.23
C ALA A 96 -25.98 -8.34 -8.41
N GLU A 97 -27.03 -9.15 -8.24
CA GLU A 97 -28.41 -8.79 -8.64
C GLU A 97 -29.32 -8.40 -7.48
N ALA A 98 -28.96 -8.71 -6.22
CA ALA A 98 -29.80 -8.46 -5.07
C ALA A 98 -29.27 -7.30 -4.21
N LEU A 99 -30.11 -6.29 -3.98
CA LEU A 99 -29.89 -5.30 -2.93
C LEU A 99 -30.05 -6.01 -1.58
N LEU A 100 -28.95 -6.16 -0.84
CA LEU A 100 -28.97 -6.74 0.50
C LEU A 100 -29.73 -5.86 1.47
N SER A 101 -29.47 -4.55 1.42
CA SER A 101 -30.23 -3.51 2.12
C SER A 101 -29.99 -2.13 1.46
N PRO A 102 -30.83 -1.12 1.74
CA PRO A 102 -30.59 0.27 1.30
C PRO A 102 -29.26 0.85 1.81
N GLU A 103 -28.81 0.43 2.99
CA GLU A 103 -27.53 0.87 3.57
C GLU A 103 -26.34 0.27 2.80
N THR A 104 -26.41 -1.02 2.45
CA THR A 104 -25.40 -1.67 1.60
C THR A 104 -25.36 -1.04 0.21
N ASP A 105 -26.52 -0.69 -0.33
CA ASP A 105 -26.66 0.02 -1.61
C ASP A 105 -25.91 1.36 -1.60
N LEU A 106 -26.25 2.21 -0.63
CA LEU A 106 -25.61 3.51 -0.44
C LEU A 106 -24.10 3.36 -0.22
N PHE A 107 -23.67 2.38 0.59
CA PHE A 107 -22.25 2.11 0.79
C PHE A 107 -21.53 1.79 -0.53
N ILE A 108 -22.08 0.93 -1.39
CA ILE A 108 -21.44 0.58 -2.67
C ILE A 108 -21.35 1.81 -3.57
N GLU A 109 -22.37 2.66 -3.60
CA GLU A 109 -22.34 3.92 -4.36
C GLU A 109 -21.22 4.84 -3.88
N GLN A 110 -21.12 5.05 -2.57
CA GLN A 110 -20.06 5.88 -1.98
C GLN A 110 -18.67 5.25 -2.16
N ALA A 111 -18.56 3.92 -2.09
CA ALA A 111 -17.32 3.21 -2.37
C ALA A 111 -16.88 3.40 -3.84
N CYS A 112 -17.81 3.35 -4.79
CA CYS A 112 -17.51 3.63 -6.21
C CYS A 112 -16.98 5.06 -6.39
N LEU A 113 -17.53 6.04 -5.68
CA LEU A 113 -17.05 7.43 -5.72
C LEU A 113 -15.65 7.57 -5.12
N ALA A 114 -15.41 7.03 -3.92
CA ALA A 114 -14.11 7.10 -3.26
C ALA A 114 -13.00 6.39 -4.06
N VAL A 115 -13.27 5.16 -4.51
CA VAL A 115 -12.33 4.38 -5.34
C VAL A 115 -12.15 5.03 -6.71
N GLY A 116 -13.21 5.57 -7.31
CA GLY A 116 -13.14 6.30 -8.58
C GLY A 116 -12.28 7.57 -8.47
N GLY A 117 -12.42 8.32 -7.37
CA GLY A 117 -11.57 9.48 -7.05
C GLY A 117 -10.11 9.08 -6.90
N TRP A 118 -9.84 8.01 -6.14
CA TRP A 118 -8.49 7.45 -6.01
C TRP A 118 -7.90 7.04 -7.38
N CYS A 119 -8.67 6.38 -8.24
CA CYS A 119 -8.20 5.99 -9.58
C CYS A 119 -7.81 7.20 -10.44
N GLN A 120 -8.60 8.28 -10.37
CA GLN A 120 -8.30 9.54 -11.07
C GLN A 120 -7.05 10.20 -10.50
N ASP A 121 -6.88 10.17 -9.18
CA ASP A 121 -5.71 10.73 -8.51
C ASP A 121 -4.43 10.04 -8.96
N MET A 122 -4.44 8.71 -9.11
CA MET A 122 -3.31 7.92 -9.61
C MET A 122 -2.84 8.32 -11.02
N CYS A 123 -3.70 8.99 -11.81
CA CYS A 123 -3.30 9.53 -13.11
C CYS A 123 -2.49 10.84 -12.99
N LEU A 124 -2.53 11.55 -11.87
CA LEU A 124 -1.86 12.85 -11.71
C LEU A 124 -0.35 12.68 -11.48
N ASN A 125 0.43 13.76 -11.63
CA ASN A 125 1.84 13.73 -11.22
C ASN A 125 1.98 13.51 -9.69
N ARG A 126 3.14 13.01 -9.25
CA ARG A 126 3.40 12.60 -7.84
C ARG A 126 3.07 13.69 -6.81
N ALA A 127 3.44 14.94 -7.08
CA ALA A 127 3.11 16.06 -6.19
C ALA A 127 1.59 16.34 -6.09
N ARG A 128 0.85 16.18 -7.20
CA ARG A 128 -0.61 16.32 -7.23
C ARG A 128 -1.31 15.10 -6.61
N GLN A 129 -0.82 13.88 -6.87
CA GLN A 129 -1.27 12.65 -6.21
C GLN A 129 -1.25 12.84 -4.69
N ARG A 130 -0.09 13.21 -4.11
CA ARG A 130 0.05 13.38 -2.66
C ARG A 130 -0.93 14.40 -2.07
N ARG A 131 -1.14 15.53 -2.75
CA ARG A 131 -2.11 16.58 -2.34
C ARG A 131 -3.56 16.11 -2.45
N ARG A 132 -3.87 15.28 -3.43
CA ARG A 132 -5.21 14.73 -3.60
C ARG A 132 -5.50 13.62 -2.61
N HIS A 133 -4.57 12.69 -2.39
CA HIS A 133 -4.67 11.68 -1.34
C HIS A 133 -4.92 12.30 0.04
N ARG A 134 -4.28 13.44 0.36
CA ARG A 134 -4.56 14.18 1.60
C ARG A 134 -6.02 14.61 1.73
N ARG A 135 -6.65 15.04 0.63
CA ARG A 135 -8.07 15.45 0.62
C ARG A 135 -9.01 14.25 0.63
N ALA A 136 -8.63 13.18 -0.07
CA ALA A 136 -9.40 11.94 -0.10
C ALA A 136 -9.57 11.31 1.30
N ILE A 137 -8.72 11.65 2.29
CA ILE A 137 -8.86 11.17 3.68
C ILE A 137 -10.26 11.45 4.23
N GLU A 138 -10.85 12.62 3.94
CA GLU A 138 -12.22 12.95 4.37
C GLU A 138 -13.26 12.09 3.67
N ASP A 139 -13.07 11.77 2.38
CA ASP A 139 -13.96 10.87 1.65
C ASP A 139 -13.93 9.45 2.24
N TRP A 140 -12.75 8.97 2.65
CA TRP A 140 -12.59 7.68 3.33
C TRP A 140 -13.17 7.68 4.75
N PHE A 141 -13.12 8.82 5.45
CA PHE A 141 -13.81 8.98 6.74
C PHE A 141 -15.33 8.80 6.56
N HIS A 142 -15.96 9.53 5.64
CA HIS A 142 -17.40 9.39 5.39
C HIS A 142 -17.77 7.99 4.91
N LEU A 143 -16.93 7.37 4.07
CA LEU A 143 -17.13 5.99 3.64
C LEU A 143 -17.15 5.01 4.83
N SER A 144 -16.33 5.27 5.87
CA SER A 144 -16.32 4.46 7.09
C SER A 144 -17.62 4.60 7.91
N GLU A 145 -18.34 5.72 7.83
CA GLU A 145 -19.65 5.86 8.48
C GLU A 145 -20.73 5.06 7.73
N HIS A 146 -20.70 5.11 6.40
CA HIS A 146 -21.60 4.31 5.56
C HIS A 146 -21.38 2.81 5.76
N VAL A 147 -20.13 2.37 5.91
CA VAL A 147 -19.85 0.94 6.08
C VAL A 147 -20.27 0.41 7.44
N ILE A 148 -20.25 1.21 8.51
CA ILE A 148 -20.82 0.82 9.82
C ILE A 148 -22.32 0.50 9.67
N SER A 149 -23.03 1.36 8.96
CA SER A 149 -24.47 1.19 8.71
C SER A 149 -24.75 -0.02 7.82
N ALA A 150 -23.92 -0.23 6.79
CA ALA A 150 -24.05 -1.36 5.87
C ALA A 150 -23.72 -2.70 6.55
N ASP A 151 -22.60 -2.81 7.26
CA ASP A 151 -22.25 -4.04 8.00
C ASP A 151 -23.28 -4.31 9.11
N GLY A 152 -23.85 -3.28 9.75
CA GLY A 152 -24.85 -3.45 10.80
C GLY A 152 -26.28 -3.68 10.32
N SER A 153 -26.55 -3.63 9.02
CA SER A 153 -27.93 -3.71 8.51
C SER A 153 -28.48 -5.14 8.64
N PRO A 154 -29.77 -5.32 8.99
CA PRO A 154 -30.37 -6.65 9.12
C PRO A 154 -30.24 -7.49 7.84
N GLY A 155 -30.51 -6.87 6.68
CA GLY A 155 -30.44 -7.58 5.39
C GLY A 155 -29.02 -8.03 5.03
N PHE A 156 -28.00 -7.25 5.40
CA PHE A 156 -26.61 -7.66 5.23
C PHE A 156 -26.23 -8.78 6.19
N GLN A 157 -26.62 -8.69 7.47
CA GLN A 157 -26.33 -9.70 8.49
C GLN A 157 -27.02 -11.05 8.20
N ASP A 158 -28.28 -11.02 7.77
CA ASP A 158 -29.03 -12.20 7.35
C ASP A 158 -28.35 -12.89 6.18
N TRP A 159 -27.89 -12.12 5.18
CA TRP A 159 -27.12 -12.66 4.06
C TRP A 159 -25.77 -13.21 4.53
N LEU A 160 -25.01 -12.44 5.32
CA LEU A 160 -23.66 -12.76 5.77
C LEU A 160 -23.60 -14.11 6.50
N HIS A 161 -24.63 -14.42 7.29
CA HIS A 161 -24.79 -15.67 8.02
C HIS A 161 -25.61 -16.74 7.29
N SER A 162 -26.10 -16.44 6.09
CA SER A 162 -26.78 -17.43 5.25
C SER A 162 -25.78 -18.40 4.60
N PRO A 163 -26.22 -19.63 4.25
CA PRO A 163 -25.39 -20.56 3.47
C PRO A 163 -24.99 -20.05 2.07
N ALA A 164 -25.64 -18.99 1.57
CA ALA A 164 -25.33 -18.39 0.28
C ALA A 164 -24.15 -17.40 0.36
N SER A 165 -23.76 -16.98 1.56
CA SER A 165 -22.67 -16.03 1.74
C SER A 165 -21.31 -16.70 1.51
N PRO A 166 -20.41 -16.04 0.77
CA PRO A 166 -19.01 -16.45 0.64
C PRO A 166 -18.20 -16.29 1.94
N TRP A 167 -18.75 -15.64 2.96
CA TRP A 167 -18.06 -15.26 4.17
C TRP A 167 -18.49 -16.12 5.36
N HIS A 168 -17.49 -16.57 6.12
CA HIS A 168 -17.68 -17.24 7.42
C HIS A 168 -17.29 -16.28 8.54
N TRP A 169 -17.93 -15.11 8.56
CA TRP A 169 -17.56 -14.02 9.46
C TRP A 169 -18.18 -14.20 10.85
N PRO A 170 -17.41 -14.06 11.95
CA PRO A 170 -17.95 -14.14 13.30
C PRO A 170 -18.82 -12.92 13.65
N PRO A 171 -19.99 -13.09 14.29
CA PRO A 171 -20.90 -11.99 14.61
C PRO A 171 -20.34 -10.99 15.63
N GLU A 172 -19.41 -11.42 16.48
CA GLU A 172 -18.75 -10.57 17.48
C GLU A 172 -17.66 -9.66 16.88
N GLN A 173 -17.29 -9.89 15.62
CA GLN A 173 -16.24 -9.14 14.94
C GLN A 173 -16.83 -8.12 13.99
N GLU A 174 -16.13 -6.99 13.85
CA GLU A 174 -16.42 -5.96 12.85
C GLU A 174 -16.50 -6.57 11.46
N GLY A 175 -17.51 -6.22 10.67
CA GLY A 175 -17.85 -6.90 9.43
C GLY A 175 -16.77 -6.86 8.32
N PRO A 176 -16.95 -7.68 7.27
CA PRO A 176 -15.99 -7.79 6.18
C PRO A 176 -15.87 -6.50 5.35
N LEU A 177 -16.95 -5.71 5.24
CA LEU A 177 -16.91 -4.47 4.46
C LEU A 177 -16.05 -3.43 5.17
N MET A 178 -16.23 -3.26 6.48
CA MET A 178 -15.39 -2.38 7.30
C MET A 178 -13.92 -2.81 7.26
N CYS A 179 -13.65 -4.12 7.34
CA CYS A 179 -12.30 -4.66 7.22
C CYS A 179 -11.65 -4.29 5.87
N TRP A 180 -12.42 -4.32 4.78
CA TRP A 180 -11.97 -3.86 3.47
C TRP A 180 -11.75 -2.34 3.43
N VAL A 181 -12.71 -1.53 3.91
CA VAL A 181 -12.60 -0.05 3.91
C VAL A 181 -11.37 0.40 4.70
N GLU A 182 -11.14 -0.15 5.89
CA GLU A 182 -10.00 0.21 6.71
C GLU A 182 -8.66 -0.18 6.04
N LYS A 183 -8.62 -1.34 5.36
CA LYS A 183 -7.46 -1.75 4.55
C LYS A 183 -7.21 -0.77 3.41
N GLU A 184 -8.23 -0.38 2.65
CA GLU A 184 -8.07 0.52 1.51
C GLU A 184 -7.73 1.95 1.95
N CYS A 185 -8.36 2.46 3.02
CA CYS A 185 -8.00 3.72 3.66
C CYS A 185 -6.53 3.73 4.09
N ALA A 186 -6.05 2.66 4.76
CA ALA A 186 -4.64 2.56 5.14
C ALA A 186 -3.68 2.61 3.94
N HIS A 187 -4.04 2.03 2.79
CA HIS A 187 -3.25 2.16 1.56
C HIS A 187 -3.19 3.62 1.06
N VAL A 188 -4.30 4.36 1.07
CA VAL A 188 -4.31 5.78 0.66
C VAL A 188 -3.47 6.64 1.59
N LEU A 189 -3.53 6.37 2.91
CA LEU A 189 -2.66 7.02 3.89
C LEU A 189 -1.17 6.69 3.64
N LEU A 190 -0.85 5.42 3.39
CA LEU A 190 0.51 4.99 3.06
C LEU A 190 1.02 5.67 1.79
N GLN A 191 0.20 5.80 0.75
CA GLN A 191 0.57 6.54 -0.46
C GLN A 191 0.89 8.01 -0.13
N HIS A 192 0.06 8.68 0.68
CA HIS A 192 0.30 10.06 1.10
C HIS A 192 1.63 10.23 1.86
N LEU A 193 1.92 9.31 2.78
CA LEU A 193 3.14 9.36 3.60
C LEU A 193 4.37 8.96 2.76
N VAL A 194 4.35 7.82 2.07
CA VAL A 194 5.51 7.33 1.30
C VAL A 194 5.92 8.30 0.19
N GLN A 195 4.95 8.95 -0.49
CA GLN A 195 5.25 9.98 -1.48
C GLN A 195 5.99 11.19 -0.90
N GLY A 196 5.93 11.42 0.41
CA GLY A 196 6.71 12.48 1.04
C GLY A 196 8.21 12.19 1.07
N PHE A 197 8.63 10.92 1.08
CA PHE A 197 10.05 10.57 0.93
C PHE A 197 10.54 10.86 -0.50
N GLU A 198 9.80 10.42 -1.52
CA GLU A 198 10.15 10.65 -2.92
C GLU A 198 10.19 12.14 -3.29
N LEU A 199 9.33 12.93 -2.66
CA LEU A 199 9.26 14.39 -2.86
C LEU A 199 10.17 15.17 -1.89
N GLU A 200 11.02 14.47 -1.12
CA GLU A 200 11.97 15.07 -0.16
C GLU A 200 11.32 16.05 0.83
N LEU A 201 10.11 15.71 1.30
CA LEU A 201 9.33 16.56 2.20
C LEU A 201 9.66 16.35 3.69
N TYR A 202 10.42 15.30 3.99
CA TYR A 202 10.79 14.91 5.34
C TYR A 202 12.27 15.15 5.56
N ALA A 203 12.59 15.81 6.66
CA ALA A 203 13.97 15.92 7.11
C ALA A 203 14.42 14.59 7.76
N PRO A 204 15.73 14.29 7.79
CA PRO A 204 16.24 13.03 8.35
C PRO A 204 15.81 12.76 9.80
N GLU A 205 15.68 13.80 10.62
CA GLU A 205 15.20 13.72 12.01
C GLU A 205 13.72 13.30 12.12
N GLU A 206 12.94 13.42 11.06
CA GLU A 206 11.54 13.00 11.01
C GLU A 206 11.39 11.54 10.56
N PHE A 207 12.45 10.90 10.06
CA PHE A 207 12.35 9.54 9.49
C PHE A 207 11.82 8.52 10.49
N CYS A 208 12.20 8.62 11.77
CA CYS A 208 11.70 7.74 12.82
C CYS A 208 10.17 7.79 12.92
N MET A 209 9.57 8.97 13.10
CA MET A 209 8.10 9.10 13.20
C MET A 209 7.39 8.70 11.91
N MET A 210 7.98 9.01 10.75
CA MET A 210 7.39 8.66 9.46
C MET A 210 7.37 7.16 9.22
N PHE A 211 8.48 6.46 9.45
CA PHE A 211 8.54 5.00 9.32
C PHE A 211 7.74 4.27 10.40
N TRP A 212 7.70 4.80 11.63
CA TRP A 212 6.85 4.26 12.70
C TRP A 212 5.38 4.27 12.32
N TYR A 213 4.89 5.40 11.79
CA TYR A 213 3.50 5.50 11.37
C TYR A 213 3.21 4.60 10.15
N CYS A 214 4.17 4.47 9.22
CA CYS A 214 4.04 3.54 8.11
C CYS A 214 4.01 2.07 8.57
N ASP A 215 4.84 1.66 9.55
CA ASP A 215 4.79 0.32 10.16
C ASP A 215 3.39 0.02 10.75
N TYR A 216 2.81 1.00 11.46
CA TYR A 216 1.44 0.88 11.96
C TYR A 216 0.43 0.65 10.82
N LEU A 217 0.44 1.48 9.78
CA LEU A 217 -0.51 1.37 8.68
C LEU A 217 -0.31 0.08 7.87
N TYR A 218 0.93 -0.34 7.62
CA TYR A 218 1.19 -1.65 7.00
C TYR A 218 0.72 -2.80 7.90
N GLY A 219 0.80 -2.65 9.23
CA GLY A 219 0.20 -3.58 10.19
C GLY A 219 -1.31 -3.69 10.03
N ILE A 220 -2.02 -2.57 9.84
CA ILE A 220 -3.46 -2.55 9.55
C ILE A 220 -3.77 -3.25 8.23
N VAL A 221 -3.01 -2.96 7.17
CA VAL A 221 -3.15 -3.62 5.88
C VAL A 221 -2.95 -5.13 6.02
N GLN A 222 -1.89 -5.55 6.69
CA GLN A 222 -1.56 -6.96 6.92
C GLN A 222 -2.67 -7.68 7.68
N GLN A 223 -3.13 -7.11 8.81
CA GLN A 223 -4.15 -7.70 9.66
C GLN A 223 -5.48 -7.83 8.93
N ASN A 224 -5.93 -6.78 8.24
CA ASN A 224 -7.20 -6.79 7.53
C ASN A 224 -7.15 -7.68 6.28
N ALA A 225 -6.05 -7.70 5.54
CA ALA A 225 -5.86 -8.68 4.45
C ALA A 225 -5.92 -10.13 4.98
N GLN A 226 -5.31 -10.40 6.13
CA GLN A 226 -5.33 -11.73 6.75
C GLN A 226 -6.74 -12.11 7.26
N ARG A 227 -7.51 -11.17 7.82
CA ARG A 227 -8.90 -11.40 8.23
C ARG A 227 -9.79 -11.73 7.03
N LEU A 228 -9.72 -10.92 5.96
CA LEU A 228 -10.45 -11.17 4.72
C LEU A 228 -10.10 -12.52 4.12
N LEU A 229 -8.82 -12.89 4.10
CA LEU A 229 -8.36 -14.20 3.62
C LEU A 229 -8.91 -15.35 4.50
N ARG A 230 -8.82 -15.21 5.82
CA ARG A 230 -9.19 -16.25 6.78
C ARG A 230 -10.69 -16.58 6.75
N PHE A 231 -11.53 -15.56 6.56
CA PHE A 231 -12.98 -15.72 6.65
C PHE A 231 -13.68 -15.83 5.29
N ALA A 232 -12.95 -15.67 4.19
CA ALA A 232 -13.45 -16.08 2.87
C ALA A 232 -13.53 -17.61 2.78
N SER A 233 -14.61 -18.14 2.20
CA SER A 233 -14.69 -19.56 1.84
C SER A 233 -13.76 -19.91 0.68
N ALA A 234 -13.41 -21.19 0.52
CA ALA A 234 -12.65 -21.65 -0.64
C ALA A 234 -13.44 -21.43 -1.95
N ASP A 235 -14.75 -21.65 -1.92
CA ASP A 235 -15.66 -21.42 -3.05
C ASP A 235 -15.83 -19.92 -3.37
N ALA A 236 -15.74 -19.06 -2.36
CA ALA A 236 -15.79 -17.60 -2.49
C ALA A 236 -14.56 -16.99 -3.14
N LEU A 237 -13.42 -17.68 -3.12
CA LEU A 237 -12.22 -17.27 -3.83
C LEU A 237 -12.36 -17.57 -5.34
N HIS A 238 -13.37 -18.35 -5.74
CA HIS A 238 -13.65 -18.67 -7.13
C HIS A 238 -14.69 -17.67 -7.69
N SER A 239 -14.23 -16.70 -8.50
CA SER A 239 -15.14 -15.88 -9.31
C SER A 239 -14.94 -16.21 -10.79
N PRO A 240 -15.84 -16.99 -11.41
CA PRO A 240 -16.00 -16.96 -12.85
C PRO A 240 -17.27 -16.16 -13.18
N SER A 241 -17.08 -15.01 -13.81
CA SER A 241 -18.12 -14.31 -14.56
C SER A 241 -18.49 -15.12 -15.82
N ARG A 242 -19.34 -16.15 -15.67
CA ARG A 242 -20.04 -16.79 -16.80
C ARG A 242 -21.47 -17.22 -16.42
N PRO A 243 -22.45 -17.06 -17.33
CA PRO A 243 -23.85 -17.38 -17.06
C PRO A 243 -24.12 -18.89 -17.05
N HIS A 244 -25.16 -19.25 -16.30
CA HIS A 244 -25.70 -20.59 -16.01
C HIS A 244 -25.62 -21.65 -17.11
N SER A 245 -25.30 -22.89 -16.69
CA SER A 245 -26.02 -24.08 -17.18
C SER A 245 -26.14 -25.12 -16.07
N ALA A 246 -27.39 -25.49 -15.76
CA ALA A 246 -27.75 -26.55 -14.84
C ALA A 246 -27.43 -27.95 -15.41
N SER A 247 -27.01 -28.89 -14.56
CA SER A 247 -27.49 -30.29 -14.48
C SER A 247 -26.46 -31.22 -13.82
N GLY A 248 -26.89 -32.03 -12.84
CA GLY A 248 -26.10 -33.16 -12.32
C GLY A 248 -26.61 -33.73 -11.00
N LYS A 249 -27.15 -34.95 -11.03
CA LYS A 249 -27.86 -35.69 -9.97
C LYS A 249 -26.95 -36.20 -8.81
N PRO A 250 -27.49 -36.53 -7.62
CA PRO A 250 -26.71 -37.00 -6.47
C PRO A 250 -26.50 -38.53 -6.49
N LEU A 251 -25.35 -39.01 -6.00
CA LEU A 251 -25.13 -40.42 -5.67
C LEU A 251 -24.50 -40.61 -4.27
N ALA A 252 -25.30 -41.30 -3.44
CA ALA A 252 -25.02 -42.28 -2.39
C ALA A 252 -23.69 -42.33 -1.59
N SER A 253 -23.83 -42.14 -0.27
CA SER A 253 -23.40 -42.96 0.90
C SER A 253 -22.20 -43.94 0.81
N GLY A 254 -21.23 -43.79 1.73
CA GLY A 254 -20.23 -44.81 2.07
C GLY A 254 -19.23 -44.46 3.19
N LYS A 255 -19.43 -45.08 4.36
CA LYS A 255 -18.68 -45.15 5.65
C LYS A 255 -17.12 -44.97 5.74
N HIS A 256 -16.74 -44.43 6.92
CA HIS A 256 -15.61 -44.75 7.83
C HIS A 256 -14.30 -43.89 7.88
N ARG A 257 -14.14 -43.24 9.06
CA ARG A 257 -12.94 -43.19 9.93
C ARG A 257 -11.59 -42.84 9.28
N LYS A 258 -11.27 -41.54 9.21
CA LYS A 258 -9.93 -40.92 9.36
C LYS A 258 -10.09 -39.39 9.50
N ALA A 259 -10.82 -38.96 10.53
CA ALA A 259 -11.50 -37.66 10.54
C ALA A 259 -10.70 -36.44 11.03
N ASP A 260 -9.42 -36.55 11.43
CA ASP A 260 -8.79 -35.42 12.15
C ASP A 260 -7.45 -34.89 11.61
N ARG A 261 -6.77 -35.60 10.70
CA ARG A 261 -5.55 -35.08 10.03
C ARG A 261 -5.76 -34.68 8.57
N GLN A 262 -6.80 -35.20 7.93
CA GLN A 262 -7.14 -34.90 6.53
C GLN A 262 -8.01 -33.65 6.37
N ARG A 263 -8.65 -33.16 7.45
CA ARG A 263 -9.43 -31.91 7.42
C ARG A 263 -8.57 -30.67 7.14
N LYS A 264 -7.28 -30.66 7.50
CA LYS A 264 -6.37 -29.55 7.14
C LYS A 264 -5.88 -29.58 5.70
N HIS A 265 -5.96 -30.71 5.01
CA HIS A 265 -5.46 -30.85 3.63
C HIS A 265 -6.58 -30.94 2.59
N ILE A 266 -7.81 -31.29 3.00
CA ILE A 266 -8.99 -31.34 2.12
C ILE A 266 -9.73 -29.98 2.06
N LEU A 267 -9.51 -29.08 3.03
CA LEU A 267 -10.01 -27.70 2.97
C LEU A 267 -9.20 -26.78 2.02
N LEU A 268 -8.10 -27.26 1.43
CA LEU A 268 -7.28 -26.51 0.48
C LEU A 268 -7.24 -27.11 -0.94
N SER A 269 -7.78 -28.31 -1.17
CA SER A 269 -7.51 -29.06 -2.42
C SER A 269 -8.53 -28.83 -3.54
N GLY A 270 -9.14 -27.64 -3.60
CA GLY A 270 -10.18 -27.32 -4.59
C GLY A 270 -10.14 -25.88 -5.10
N LEU A 271 -9.00 -25.21 -4.96
CA LEU A 271 -8.77 -23.90 -5.57
C LEU A 271 -8.18 -24.11 -6.97
N ALA A 272 -8.53 -23.25 -7.92
CA ALA A 272 -7.46 -22.82 -8.81
C ALA A 272 -6.48 -22.07 -7.89
N ASP A 273 -5.30 -22.63 -7.64
CA ASP A 273 -4.27 -22.20 -6.67
C ASP A 273 -3.89 -20.70 -6.72
N THR A 274 -4.48 -19.91 -7.62
CA THR A 274 -4.11 -18.55 -7.99
C THR A 274 -4.67 -17.46 -7.08
N ASP A 275 -5.95 -17.49 -6.70
CA ASP A 275 -6.59 -16.38 -5.95
C ASP A 275 -6.25 -16.41 -4.47
N LEU A 276 -6.16 -17.61 -3.89
CA LEU A 276 -5.65 -17.80 -2.53
C LEU A 276 -4.19 -17.33 -2.45
N LEU A 277 -3.36 -17.75 -3.41
CA LEU A 277 -1.96 -17.34 -3.49
C LEU A 277 -1.84 -15.82 -3.64
N ALA A 278 -2.72 -15.19 -4.43
CA ALA A 278 -2.73 -13.75 -4.59
C ALA A 278 -3.02 -13.01 -3.26
N ALA A 279 -4.03 -13.47 -2.52
CA ALA A 279 -4.34 -12.94 -1.21
C ALA A 279 -3.21 -13.18 -0.19
N GLU A 280 -2.57 -14.35 -0.21
CA GLU A 280 -1.39 -14.65 0.61
C GLU A 280 -0.19 -13.77 0.26
N CYS A 281 0.04 -13.51 -1.03
CA CYS A 281 1.04 -12.57 -1.51
C CYS A 281 0.77 -11.16 -1.00
N GLN A 282 -0.49 -10.70 -0.97
CA GLN A 282 -0.85 -9.40 -0.40
C GLN A 282 -0.48 -9.32 1.10
N VAL A 283 -0.78 -10.36 1.88
CA VAL A 283 -0.43 -10.41 3.31
C VAL A 283 1.09 -10.36 3.51
N LYS A 284 1.84 -11.17 2.74
CA LYS A 284 3.30 -11.20 2.79
C LYS A 284 3.95 -9.91 2.32
N HIS A 285 3.37 -9.22 1.34
CA HIS A 285 3.86 -7.91 0.86
C HIS A 285 3.69 -6.83 1.92
N ALA A 286 2.54 -6.78 2.59
CA ALA A 286 2.34 -5.88 3.74
C ALA A 286 3.33 -6.21 4.88
N GLN A 287 3.57 -7.50 5.15
CA GLN A 287 4.57 -7.94 6.13
C GLN A 287 6.00 -7.49 5.76
N LEU A 288 6.38 -7.60 4.49
CA LEU A 288 7.67 -7.13 3.99
C LEU A 288 7.85 -5.63 4.23
N HIS A 289 6.88 -4.82 3.79
CA HIS A 289 6.93 -3.37 3.94
C HIS A 289 6.99 -2.96 5.42
N ARG A 290 6.22 -3.65 6.26
CA ARG A 290 6.27 -3.48 7.71
C ARG A 290 7.68 -3.73 8.26
N GLN A 291 8.31 -4.85 7.89
CA GLN A 291 9.67 -5.18 8.30
C GLN A 291 10.68 -4.14 7.80
N LEU A 292 10.52 -3.63 6.57
CA LEU A 292 11.35 -2.57 6.03
C LEU A 292 11.20 -1.28 6.82
N CYS A 293 9.97 -0.85 7.13
CA CYS A 293 9.72 0.34 7.96
C CYS A 293 10.38 0.21 9.33
N GLN A 294 10.23 -0.94 10.01
CA GLN A 294 10.88 -1.17 11.30
C GLN A 294 12.41 -1.12 11.20
N SER A 295 12.98 -1.66 10.12
CA SER A 295 14.43 -1.67 9.91
C SER A 295 14.97 -0.26 9.64
N HIS A 296 14.28 0.55 8.84
CA HIS A 296 14.64 1.96 8.61
C HIS A 296 14.49 2.80 9.89
N MET A 297 13.41 2.58 10.64
CA MET A 297 13.19 3.24 11.93
C MET A 297 14.30 2.92 12.93
N ARG A 298 14.71 1.66 13.05
CA ARG A 298 15.85 1.26 13.89
C ARG A 298 17.17 1.86 13.37
N LEU A 299 17.39 1.89 12.06
CA LEU A 299 18.57 2.53 11.48
C LEU A 299 18.66 4.01 11.86
N ALA A 300 17.57 4.77 11.65
CA ALA A 300 17.50 6.17 12.03
C ALA A 300 17.68 6.36 13.54
N ALA A 301 16.98 5.59 14.37
CA ALA A 301 17.11 5.69 15.83
C ALA A 301 18.54 5.35 16.32
N GLY A 302 19.19 4.35 15.73
CA GLY A 302 20.58 3.98 16.04
C GLY A 302 21.56 5.08 15.67
N LEU A 303 21.39 5.71 14.50
CA LEU A 303 22.20 6.85 14.06
C LEU A 303 21.98 8.09 14.95
N SER A 304 20.74 8.40 15.32
CA SER A 304 20.42 9.49 16.26
C SER A 304 21.04 9.22 17.63
N ARG A 305 20.92 7.99 18.14
CA ARG A 305 21.50 7.61 19.44
C ARG A 305 23.03 7.64 19.45
N GLY A 306 23.65 7.39 18.30
CA GLY A 306 25.10 7.52 18.11
C GLY A 306 25.57 8.95 17.79
N GLY A 307 24.67 9.93 17.70
CA GLY A 307 25.03 11.33 17.45
C GLY A 307 25.27 11.69 15.98
N TYR A 308 24.98 10.80 15.02
CA TYR A 308 25.19 11.04 13.58
C TYR A 308 23.98 11.66 12.90
N LEU A 309 22.78 11.44 13.44
CA LEU A 309 21.57 12.17 13.07
C LEU A 309 21.26 13.17 14.18
N GLY A 310 21.73 14.41 14.00
CA GLY A 310 21.44 15.50 14.92
C GLY A 310 20.02 16.02 14.71
N THR A 311 19.29 16.20 15.80
CA THR A 311 18.13 17.10 15.81
C THR A 311 18.68 18.52 15.87
N LEU A 312 18.61 19.25 14.74
CA LEU A 312 18.83 20.69 14.77
C LEU A 312 17.76 21.31 15.68
N PRO A 313 18.11 22.01 16.76
CA PRO A 313 17.14 22.68 17.60
C PRO A 313 16.39 23.69 16.75
N SER A 314 15.13 23.40 16.43
CA SER A 314 14.28 24.38 15.77
C SER A 314 13.86 25.42 16.79
N LEU A 315 14.14 26.68 16.50
CA LEU A 315 13.76 27.81 17.36
C LEU A 315 12.25 28.02 17.41
N PHE A 316 11.50 27.45 16.45
CA PHE A 316 10.09 27.77 16.24
C PHE A 316 9.16 26.58 16.47
N ASN A 317 9.62 25.35 16.22
CA ASN A 317 8.78 24.16 16.31
C ASN A 317 9.45 23.06 17.15
N THR A 318 8.72 22.56 18.13
CA THR A 318 9.04 21.33 18.86
C THR A 318 8.87 20.09 17.98
N GLU A 319 9.38 18.94 18.43
CA GLU A 319 9.11 17.66 17.75
C GLU A 319 7.62 17.31 17.75
N GLU A 320 6.91 17.63 18.84
CA GLU A 320 5.48 17.42 18.96
C GLU A 320 4.68 18.24 17.93
N GLU A 321 5.01 19.53 17.77
CA GLU A 321 4.35 20.37 16.76
C GLU A 321 4.64 19.88 15.34
N ARG A 322 5.87 19.40 15.06
CA ARG A 322 6.18 18.75 13.77
C ARG A 322 5.34 17.48 13.58
N PHE A 323 5.27 16.61 14.59
CA PHE A 323 4.43 15.42 14.56
C PHE A 323 2.97 15.79 14.23
N GLN A 324 2.41 16.76 14.96
CA GLN A 324 1.06 17.24 14.71
C GLN A 324 0.91 17.77 13.28
N GLN A 325 1.83 18.59 12.77
CA GLN A 325 1.78 19.11 11.40
C GLN A 325 1.84 18.00 10.34
N ARG A 326 2.64 16.94 10.56
CA ARG A 326 2.76 15.81 9.63
C ARG A 326 1.51 14.94 9.61
N PHE A 327 0.89 14.71 10.77
CA PHE A 327 -0.22 13.77 10.92
C PHE A 327 -1.60 14.43 11.12
N ALA A 328 -1.69 15.77 11.15
CA ALA A 328 -2.94 16.49 11.37
C ALA A 328 -4.05 16.11 10.39
N ALA A 329 -3.71 15.81 9.13
CA ALA A 329 -4.72 15.39 8.16
C ALA A 329 -5.35 14.04 8.50
N LEU A 330 -4.67 13.21 9.28
CA LEU A 330 -5.14 11.88 9.66
C LEU A 330 -6.06 11.94 10.89
N SER A 331 -6.01 13.01 11.70
CA SER A 331 -6.76 13.08 12.96
C SER A 331 -8.28 13.10 12.79
N VAL A 332 -8.77 13.36 11.57
CA VAL A 332 -10.20 13.30 11.24
C VAL A 332 -10.71 11.86 11.18
N LEU A 333 -9.84 10.88 10.99
CA LEU A 333 -10.23 9.49 10.85
C LEU A 333 -10.60 8.89 12.20
N PHE A 334 -11.69 8.12 12.21
CA PHE A 334 -11.94 7.17 13.28
C PHE A 334 -11.14 5.87 13.06
N ARG A 335 -11.01 5.44 11.79
CA ARG A 335 -10.30 4.22 11.37
C ARG A 335 -9.47 4.42 10.08
N PRO A 336 -8.20 4.01 10.03
CA PRO A 336 -7.38 3.54 11.16
C PRO A 336 -7.28 4.60 12.27
N LYS A 337 -7.21 4.16 13.53
CA LYS A 337 -7.16 5.08 14.68
C LYS A 337 -5.91 5.95 14.61
N PRO A 338 -6.04 7.29 14.62
CA PRO A 338 -4.88 8.18 14.58
C PRO A 338 -3.99 7.99 15.81
N LEU A 339 -2.69 7.84 15.59
CA LEU A 339 -1.72 7.71 16.67
C LEU A 339 -1.28 9.08 17.20
N THR A 340 -0.96 9.14 18.50
CA THR A 340 -0.54 10.37 19.18
C THR A 340 0.98 10.47 19.32
N HIS A 341 1.48 11.69 19.51
CA HIS A 341 2.89 11.92 19.78
C HIS A 341 3.35 11.19 21.06
N ALA A 342 2.53 11.14 22.11
CA ALA A 342 2.83 10.38 23.31
C ALA A 342 3.05 8.89 23.05
N GLN A 343 2.21 8.27 22.20
CA GLN A 343 2.39 6.87 21.80
C GLN A 343 3.69 6.66 21.02
N TYR A 344 4.06 7.62 20.17
CA TYR A 344 5.34 7.62 19.46
C TYR A 344 6.51 7.68 20.44
N CYS A 345 6.52 8.61 21.40
CA CYS A 345 7.58 8.73 22.41
C CYS A 345 7.72 7.45 23.23
N THR A 346 6.61 6.84 23.69
CA THR A 346 6.65 5.57 24.42
C THR A 346 7.20 4.43 23.56
N SER A 347 6.81 4.36 22.28
CA SER A 347 7.26 3.32 21.36
C SER A 347 8.73 3.46 20.97
N MET A 348 9.23 4.70 20.89
CA MET A 348 10.60 5.05 20.54
C MET A 348 11.50 5.25 21.76
N ASP A 349 11.09 4.83 22.96
CA ASP A 349 11.96 4.94 24.13
C ASP A 349 13.21 4.05 23.98
N MET A 350 14.35 4.73 23.90
CA MET A 350 15.68 4.15 23.78
C MET A 350 16.49 4.26 25.08
N THR A 351 15.85 4.60 26.20
CA THR A 351 16.49 4.65 27.51
C THR A 351 17.14 3.29 27.82
N GLY A 352 18.42 3.33 28.19
CA GLY A 352 19.20 2.12 28.50
C GLY A 352 19.67 1.29 27.29
N LYS A 353 19.37 1.68 26.04
CA LYS A 353 19.82 0.96 24.84
C LYS A 353 21.04 1.62 24.21
N HIS A 354 22.02 0.80 23.79
CA HIS A 354 23.20 1.26 23.05
C HIS A 354 22.89 1.41 21.55
N ALA A 355 23.47 2.44 20.92
CA ALA A 355 23.31 2.70 19.48
C ALA A 355 23.70 1.51 18.60
N THR A 356 24.78 0.81 18.97
CA THR A 356 25.30 -0.37 18.27
C THR A 356 24.33 -1.54 18.28
N ASP A 357 23.63 -1.77 19.39
CA ASP A 357 22.63 -2.84 19.48
C ASP A 357 21.40 -2.53 18.62
N ILE A 358 20.97 -1.27 18.60
CA ILE A 358 19.87 -0.81 17.74
C ILE A 358 20.22 -0.99 16.26
N LEU A 359 21.44 -0.62 15.85
CA LEU A 359 21.92 -0.82 14.47
C LEU A 359 22.05 -2.30 14.10
N ARG A 360 22.43 -3.16 15.04
CA ARG A 360 22.45 -4.62 14.82
C ARG A 360 21.04 -5.15 14.50
N LEU A 361 20.03 -4.69 15.24
CA LEU A 361 18.64 -5.04 14.97
C LEU A 361 18.14 -4.50 13.62
N ALA A 362 18.59 -3.32 13.19
CA ALA A 362 18.30 -2.79 11.85
C ALA A 362 18.89 -3.70 10.76
N LEU A 363 20.16 -4.09 10.92
CA LEU A 363 20.87 -4.98 10.00
C LEU A 363 20.19 -6.35 9.87
N GLU A 364 19.83 -6.97 10.99
CA GLU A 364 19.07 -8.22 11.04
C GLU A 364 17.72 -8.05 10.36
N GLY A 365 17.03 -6.93 10.61
CA GLY A 365 15.74 -6.63 10.03
C GLY A 365 15.76 -6.54 8.49
N PHE A 366 16.76 -5.85 7.92
CA PHE A 366 16.95 -5.81 6.47
C PHE A 366 17.30 -7.19 5.90
N SER A 367 18.10 -7.98 6.62
CA SER A 367 18.42 -9.35 6.21
C SER A 367 17.19 -10.27 6.19
N GLN A 368 16.33 -10.16 7.21
CA GLN A 368 15.04 -10.87 7.26
C GLN A 368 14.10 -10.44 6.12
N SER A 369 14.08 -9.15 5.79
CA SER A 369 13.28 -8.62 4.66
C SER A 369 13.65 -9.30 3.33
N ARG A 370 14.94 -9.57 3.10
CA ARG A 370 15.41 -10.30 1.92
C ARG A 370 14.94 -11.76 1.88
N GLY A 371 14.80 -12.40 3.04
CA GLY A 371 14.18 -13.73 3.16
C GLY A 371 12.72 -13.74 2.72
N ILE A 372 11.95 -12.73 3.15
CA ILE A 372 10.54 -12.56 2.74
C ILE A 372 10.45 -12.28 1.23
N LEU A 373 11.31 -11.41 0.71
CA LEU A 373 11.42 -11.11 -0.73
C LEU A 373 11.70 -12.36 -1.57
N THR A 374 12.59 -13.23 -1.10
CA THR A 374 12.89 -14.50 -1.78
C THR A 374 11.65 -15.39 -1.84
N SER A 375 10.90 -15.50 -0.73
CA SER A 375 9.63 -16.24 -0.72
C SER A 375 8.60 -15.66 -1.68
N LEU A 376 8.47 -14.33 -1.75
CA LEU A 376 7.57 -13.64 -2.68
C LEU A 376 7.98 -13.83 -4.14
N ALA A 377 9.28 -13.73 -4.44
CA ALA A 377 9.81 -13.92 -5.79
C ALA A 377 9.63 -15.37 -6.27
N LEU A 378 9.83 -16.36 -5.39
CA LEU A 378 9.57 -17.77 -5.71
C LEU A 378 8.09 -18.03 -5.98
N ALA A 379 7.20 -17.41 -5.20
CA ALA A 379 5.75 -17.50 -5.42
C ALA A 379 5.31 -16.83 -6.73
N ALA A 380 6.01 -15.77 -7.16
CA ALA A 380 5.77 -15.12 -8.45
C ALA A 380 6.34 -15.93 -9.63
N ALA A 381 7.52 -16.56 -9.46
CA ALA A 381 8.24 -17.28 -10.52
C ALA A 381 7.71 -18.70 -10.81
N SER A 382 6.98 -19.32 -9.88
CA SER A 382 6.37 -20.64 -10.08
C SER A 382 5.26 -20.67 -11.15
N LYS A 383 4.97 -19.54 -11.81
CA LYS A 383 4.05 -19.44 -12.94
C LYS A 383 4.80 -19.24 -14.27
N ALA A 384 4.56 -20.16 -15.22
CA ALA A 384 5.09 -20.12 -16.59
C ALA A 384 4.49 -18.95 -17.44
N PRO A 385 5.13 -18.51 -18.55
CA PRO A 385 4.89 -17.21 -19.18
C PRO A 385 3.74 -17.17 -20.21
N LYS A 386 2.66 -17.96 -20.03
CA LYS A 386 1.58 -18.02 -21.04
C LYS A 386 0.20 -18.09 -20.41
N THR A 387 -0.19 -17.01 -19.73
CA THR A 387 -1.55 -16.45 -19.61
C THR A 387 -1.46 -15.32 -18.60
N SER A 388 -1.34 -14.10 -19.11
CA SER A 388 -1.53 -12.87 -18.35
C SER A 388 -3.00 -12.79 -17.91
N ILE A 389 -3.27 -13.06 -16.64
CA ILE A 389 -4.54 -12.94 -15.89
C ILE A 389 -4.25 -13.60 -14.51
N GLU A 390 -4.62 -13.14 -13.31
CA GLU A 390 -5.33 -11.98 -12.76
C GLU A 390 -4.95 -11.99 -11.25
N GLY A 391 -4.98 -10.86 -10.55
CA GLY A 391 -5.30 -10.88 -9.10
C GLY A 391 -4.31 -10.28 -8.09
N SER A 392 -2.99 -10.44 -8.22
CA SER A 392 -2.01 -9.67 -7.43
C SER A 392 -0.56 -9.87 -7.92
N SER A 393 -0.19 -9.35 -9.08
CA SER A 393 1.23 -9.35 -9.46
C SER A 393 1.89 -8.13 -8.82
N ILE A 394 2.46 -8.29 -7.63
CA ILE A 394 3.58 -7.43 -7.23
C ILE A 394 4.59 -7.56 -8.36
N SER A 395 4.92 -6.44 -9.01
CA SER A 395 5.80 -6.49 -10.18
C SER A 395 7.14 -7.13 -9.79
N ALA A 396 7.67 -8.00 -10.65
CA ALA A 396 9.02 -8.55 -10.45
C ALA A 396 10.06 -7.42 -10.38
N GLU A 397 9.84 -6.31 -11.09
CA GLU A 397 10.66 -5.11 -11.03
C GLU A 397 10.57 -4.43 -9.65
N GLU A 398 9.39 -4.38 -9.04
CA GLU A 398 9.19 -3.85 -7.69
C GLU A 398 9.95 -4.72 -6.67
N LEU A 399 9.77 -6.04 -6.70
CA LEU A 399 10.48 -6.97 -5.81
C LEU A 399 12.00 -6.85 -5.95
N GLN A 400 12.50 -6.73 -7.19
CA GLN A 400 13.92 -6.52 -7.45
C GLN A 400 14.41 -5.18 -6.91
N GLY A 401 13.63 -4.11 -7.09
CA GLY A 401 13.93 -2.79 -6.52
C GLY A 401 14.01 -2.82 -5.00
N LEU A 402 13.07 -3.50 -4.34
CA LEU A 402 13.05 -3.68 -2.90
C LEU A 402 14.21 -4.55 -2.39
N ASP A 403 14.60 -5.62 -3.10
CA ASP A 403 15.78 -6.41 -2.72
C ASP A 403 17.07 -5.61 -2.85
N LYS A 404 17.21 -4.82 -3.92
CA LYS A 404 18.36 -3.92 -4.10
C LYS A 404 18.45 -2.91 -2.96
N MET A 405 17.33 -2.27 -2.61
CA MET A 405 17.26 -1.33 -1.48
C MET A 405 17.61 -2.02 -0.15
N ALA A 406 17.04 -3.20 0.13
CA ALA A 406 17.34 -3.94 1.34
C ALA A 406 18.82 -4.35 1.41
N ALA A 407 19.41 -4.81 0.30
CA ALA A 407 20.83 -5.15 0.21
C ALA A 407 21.74 -3.93 0.45
N GLN A 408 21.41 -2.78 -0.14
CA GLN A 408 22.14 -1.54 0.09
C GLN A 408 22.07 -1.11 1.57
N ASN A 409 20.90 -1.23 2.19
CA ASN A 409 20.71 -0.91 3.60
C ASN A 409 21.42 -1.90 4.54
N VAL A 410 21.55 -3.18 4.17
CA VAL A 410 22.40 -4.13 4.89
C VAL A 410 23.85 -3.65 4.89
N ILE A 411 24.37 -3.24 3.73
CA ILE A 411 25.75 -2.75 3.60
C ILE A 411 25.94 -1.45 4.40
N ALA A 412 25.04 -0.47 4.22
CA ALA A 412 25.07 0.79 4.94
C ALA A 412 25.05 0.57 6.46
N SER A 413 24.14 -0.27 6.96
CA SER A 413 24.03 -0.60 8.39
C SER A 413 25.32 -1.24 8.91
N LYS A 414 25.96 -2.15 8.15
CA LYS A 414 27.25 -2.75 8.51
C LYS A 414 28.38 -1.73 8.60
N VAL A 415 28.47 -0.82 7.61
CA VAL A 415 29.50 0.22 7.57
C VAL A 415 29.35 1.14 8.79
N MET A 416 28.13 1.60 9.07
CA MET A 416 27.84 2.48 10.21
C MET A 416 28.13 1.78 11.54
N LEU A 417 27.69 0.53 11.71
CA LEU A 417 27.96 -0.25 12.91
C LEU A 417 29.46 -0.43 13.16
N ASN A 418 30.23 -0.77 12.11
CA ASN A 418 31.68 -0.92 12.23
C ASN A 418 32.38 0.40 12.54
N SER A 419 31.90 1.53 11.98
CA SER A 419 32.43 2.86 12.31
C SER A 419 32.23 3.17 13.80
N MET A 420 31.00 3.00 14.30
CA MET A 420 30.69 3.24 15.72
C MET A 420 31.50 2.35 16.66
N LEU A 421 31.67 1.06 16.32
CA LEU A 421 32.48 0.14 17.13
C LEU A 421 33.95 0.56 17.15
N ARG A 422 34.51 1.01 16.01
CA ARG A 422 35.88 1.50 15.94
C ARG A 422 36.10 2.74 16.79
N GLU A 423 35.18 3.70 16.73
CA GLU A 423 35.23 4.92 17.57
C GLU A 423 35.17 4.58 19.07
N ASN A 424 34.32 3.64 19.47
CA ASN A 424 34.27 3.16 20.86
C ASN A 424 35.56 2.45 21.30
N THR A 425 36.23 1.72 20.41
CA THR A 425 37.52 1.05 20.72
C THR A 425 38.73 1.98 20.65
N GLY A 426 38.71 3.00 19.79
CA GLY A 426 39.79 3.98 19.61
C GLY A 426 39.75 5.13 20.63
N GLY A 427 38.58 5.41 21.21
CA GLY A 427 38.37 6.39 22.27
C GLY A 427 39.04 6.04 23.61
N ALA A 428 39.51 4.80 23.79
CA ALA A 428 40.30 4.40 24.97
C ALA A 428 41.75 4.91 24.93
N THR A 429 42.22 5.48 23.80
CA THR A 429 43.61 5.93 23.64
C THR A 429 43.81 7.42 23.39
N VAL A 430 42.76 8.24 23.35
CA VAL A 430 42.90 9.71 23.18
C VAL A 430 42.00 10.45 24.17
N SER A 431 42.34 10.35 25.46
CA SER A 431 42.02 11.40 26.42
C SER A 431 43.25 12.30 26.56
N LYS A 432 43.31 13.35 25.73
CA LYS A 432 44.03 14.61 25.98
C LYS A 432 43.85 15.55 24.78
N ALA A 433 42.86 16.44 24.89
CA ALA A 433 42.92 17.85 24.49
C ALA A 433 41.50 18.44 24.49
N SER A 434 40.93 18.62 25.69
CA SER A 434 39.90 19.64 25.88
C SER A 434 40.57 21.01 25.74
N GLY A 435 40.32 21.68 24.62
CA GLY A 435 40.88 22.99 24.33
C GLY A 435 40.27 23.56 23.06
N LEU A 436 38.99 23.88 23.09
CA LEU A 436 38.35 24.78 22.14
C LEU A 436 37.54 25.80 22.95
N GLU A 437 38.31 26.77 23.47
CA GLU A 437 37.80 28.10 23.80
C GLU A 437 37.22 28.76 22.54
N GLU A 438 36.14 29.51 22.78
CA GLU A 438 35.64 30.65 22.02
C GLU A 438 36.48 31.11 20.81
N ARG A 439 35.86 31.13 19.62
CA ARG A 439 35.99 32.26 18.69
C ARG A 439 34.96 32.25 17.56
N ALA A 440 34.14 33.31 17.64
CA ALA A 440 33.81 34.25 16.55
C ALA A 440 32.66 33.88 15.60
N ARG A 441 31.52 34.57 15.72
CA ARG A 441 31.18 35.82 14.98
C ARG A 441 31.30 35.64 13.46
N TRP A 442 30.14 35.56 12.82
CA TRP A 442 29.99 35.71 11.38
C TRP A 442 29.46 37.11 11.04
N PRO A 443 29.82 37.66 9.86
CA PRO A 443 29.65 39.06 9.48
C PRO A 443 28.21 39.53 9.30
#